data_AF-A0A0K8QGW4-F1
#
_entry.id   AF-A0A0K8QGW4-F1
#
_cell.length_a   1.000
_cell.length_b   1.000
_cell.length_c   1.000
_cell.angle_alpha   90.00
_cell.angle_beta   90.00
_cell.angle_gamma   90.00
#
_symmetry.space_group_name_H-M   'P 1'
#
loop_
_entity.id
_entity.type
_entity.pdbx_description
1 polymer ?
#
loop_
_entity_poly.entity_id
_entity_poly.type
_entity_poly.pdbx_seq_one_letter_code
_entity_poly.pdbx_strand_id
1 'polypeptide(L)'
;MCSTISKEATGASLLPMSAAQGKTAELEQYKAELAATADRVPDALKADFTNLKDTAIAGLKDQTVYSSGKFEKAMAPVTTWLSANCK
;
A
#
# COMPACT_ATOMS: atom_id res chain seq x y z
N MET A 1 -5.92 -12.70 -7.71
CA MET A 1 -6.26 -11.27 -7.51
C MET A 1 -6.27 -10.90 -6.02
N CYS A 2 -7.16 -11.48 -5.20
CA CYS A 2 -7.23 -11.23 -3.76
C CYS A 2 -5.90 -11.40 -3.00
N SER A 3 -5.20 -12.52 -3.23
CA SER A 3 -3.88 -12.77 -2.62
C SER A 3 -2.85 -11.71 -2.99
N THR A 4 -2.81 -11.25 -4.25
CA THR A 4 -1.93 -10.17 -4.72
C THR A 4 -2.27 -8.85 -4.05
N ILE A 5 -3.54 -8.43 -4.04
CA ILE A 5 -3.97 -7.18 -3.42
C ILE A 5 -3.64 -7.18 -1.92
N SER A 6 -3.90 -8.29 -1.22
CA SER A 6 -3.57 -8.45 0.20
C SER A 6 -2.07 -8.39 0.47
N LYS A 7 -1.27 -9.10 -0.34
CA LYS A 7 0.20 -9.09 -0.25
C LYS A 7 0.75 -7.69 -0.45
N GLU A 8 0.29 -6.97 -1.48
CA GLU A 8 0.80 -5.64 -1.78
C GLU A 8 0.31 -4.59 -0.78
N ALA A 9 -0.93 -4.64 -0.31
CA ALA A 9 -1.40 -3.78 0.77
C ALA A 9 -0.57 -3.99 2.06
N THR A 10 -0.20 -5.24 2.36
CA THR A 10 0.71 -5.57 3.46
C THR A 10 2.12 -5.05 3.18
N GLY A 11 2.64 -5.21 1.95
CA GLY A 11 3.93 -4.67 1.50
C GLY A 11 4.04 -3.15 1.67
N ALA A 12 2.96 -2.41 1.41
CA ALA A 12 2.89 -0.96 1.64
C ALA A 12 3.18 -0.57 3.09
N SER A 13 2.78 -1.41 4.06
CA SER A 13 3.04 -1.18 5.49
C SER A 13 4.49 -1.46 5.89
N LEU A 14 5.26 -2.17 5.05
CA LEU A 14 6.67 -2.48 5.29
C LEU A 14 7.61 -1.41 4.73
N LEU A 15 7.13 -0.57 3.80
CA LEU A 15 7.87 0.57 3.24
C LEU A 15 8.62 1.45 4.27
N PRO A 16 8.01 1.91 5.39
CA PRO A 16 8.71 2.73 6.37
C PRO A 16 9.85 1.96 7.05
N MET A 17 9.67 0.65 7.27
CA MET A 17 10.70 -0.20 7.86
C MET A 17 11.86 -0.43 6.90
N SER A 18 11.59 -0.75 5.64
CA SER A 18 12.63 -0.90 4.60
C SER A 18 13.43 0.39 4.39
N ALA A 19 12.75 1.53 4.40
CA ALA A 19 13.41 2.83 4.32
C ALA A 19 14.29 3.12 5.54
N ALA A 20 13.81 2.85 6.76
CA ALA A 20 14.57 3.02 7.99
C ALA A 20 15.80 2.08 8.07
N GLN A 21 15.71 0.88 7.50
CA GLN A 21 16.80 -0.10 7.46
C GLN A 21 17.82 0.17 6.33
N GLY A 22 17.64 1.23 5.52
CA GLY A 22 18.53 1.51 4.38
C GLY A 22 18.46 0.46 3.27
N LYS A 23 17.39 -0.34 3.23
CA LYS A 23 17.19 -1.43 2.27
C LYS A 23 16.63 -0.90 0.95
N THR A 24 17.47 -0.20 0.20
CA THR A 24 17.06 0.50 -1.02
C THR A 24 16.50 -0.45 -2.09
N ALA A 25 17.06 -1.65 -2.26
CA ALA A 25 16.58 -2.61 -3.25
C ALA A 25 15.17 -3.14 -2.93
N GLU A 26 14.93 -3.56 -1.68
CA GLU A 26 13.61 -4.00 -1.21
C GLU A 26 12.59 -2.85 -1.25
N LEU A 27 13.02 -1.63 -0.92
CA LEU A 27 12.18 -0.44 -0.99
C LEU A 27 11.69 -0.14 -2.41
N GLU A 28 12.60 -0.16 -3.40
CA GLU A 28 12.22 0.06 -4.81
C GLU A 28 11.37 -1.09 -5.36
N GLN A 29 11.66 -2.33 -4.93
CA GLN A 29 10.81 -3.47 -5.27
C GLN A 29 9.38 -3.28 -4.76
N TYR A 30 9.21 -2.95 -3.47
CA TYR A 30 7.87 -2.74 -2.91
C TYR A 30 7.14 -1.59 -3.60
N LYS A 31 7.81 -0.48 -3.92
CA LYS A 31 7.18 0.62 -4.69
C LYS A 31 6.69 0.15 -6.06
N ALA A 32 7.51 -0.61 -6.79
CA ALA A 32 7.18 -1.10 -8.12
C ALA A 32 6.01 -2.10 -8.09
N GLU A 33 6.02 -3.05 -7.15
CA GLU A 33 4.95 -4.04 -6.98
C GLU A 33 3.61 -3.36 -6.58
N LEU A 34 3.68 -2.35 -5.71
CA LEU A 34 2.53 -1.54 -5.31
C LEU A 34 1.94 -0.76 -6.49
N ALA A 35 2.79 -0.12 -7.29
CA ALA A 35 2.36 0.62 -8.49
C ALA A 35 1.73 -0.31 -9.54
N ALA A 36 2.38 -1.44 -9.84
CA ALA A 36 1.88 -2.41 -10.80
C ALA A 36 0.53 -3.02 -10.39
N THR A 37 0.30 -3.18 -9.08
CA THR A 37 -0.98 -3.69 -8.55
C THR A 37 -2.08 -2.65 -8.64
N ALA A 38 -1.79 -1.37 -8.40
CA ALA A 38 -2.76 -0.28 -8.56
C ALA A 38 -3.36 -0.22 -9.99
N ASP A 39 -2.59 -0.61 -11.00
CA ASP A 39 -3.08 -0.67 -12.39
C ASP A 39 -3.97 -1.90 -12.68
N ARG A 40 -3.86 -2.96 -11.86
CA ARG A 40 -4.47 -4.27 -12.10
C ARG A 40 -5.61 -4.61 -11.14
N VAL A 41 -5.82 -3.82 -10.08
CA VAL A 41 -6.96 -4.01 -9.19
C VAL A 41 -8.28 -3.77 -9.94
N PRO A 42 -9.40 -4.39 -9.50
CA PRO A 42 -10.71 -4.12 -10.08
C PRO A 42 -11.06 -2.63 -10.02
N ASP A 43 -11.86 -2.14 -10.99
CA ASP A 43 -12.23 -0.71 -11.07
C ASP A 43 -12.87 -0.19 -9.77
N ALA A 44 -13.68 -1.03 -9.12
CA ALA A 44 -14.31 -0.72 -7.83
C ALA A 44 -13.32 -0.48 -6.67
N LEU A 45 -12.06 -0.93 -6.80
CA LEU A 45 -11.00 -0.78 -5.80
C LEU A 45 -9.91 0.21 -6.25
N LYS A 46 -9.88 0.59 -7.53
CA LYS A 46 -8.77 1.31 -8.15
C LYS A 46 -8.46 2.65 -7.50
N ALA A 47 -9.49 3.42 -7.18
CA ALA A 47 -9.32 4.70 -6.50
C ALA A 47 -8.71 4.53 -5.10
N ASP A 48 -9.26 3.61 -4.30
CA ASP A 48 -8.81 3.36 -2.92
C ASP A 48 -7.39 2.80 -2.88
N PHE A 49 -7.06 1.86 -3.77
CA PHE A 49 -5.71 1.29 -3.85
C PHE A 49 -4.69 2.31 -4.36
N THR A 50 -5.07 3.19 -5.29
CA THR A 50 -4.21 4.30 -5.75
C THR A 50 -3.93 5.26 -4.60
N ASN A 51 -4.95 5.61 -3.81
CA ASN A 51 -4.78 6.45 -2.63
C ASN A 51 -3.86 5.81 -1.57
N LEU A 52 -4.01 4.50 -1.32
CA LEU A 52 -3.09 3.76 -0.46
C LEU A 52 -1.65 3.83 -0.96
N LYS A 53 -1.43 3.57 -2.25
CA LYS A 53 -0.10 3.61 -2.90
C LYS A 53 0.53 4.98 -2.77
N ASP A 54 -0.18 6.04 -3.13
CA ASP A 54 0.33 7.41 -3.08
C ASP A 54 0.61 7.86 -1.64
N THR A 55 -0.27 7.51 -0.70
CA THR A 55 -0.08 7.78 0.73
C THR A 55 1.16 7.07 1.27
N ALA A 56 1.37 5.80 0.93
CA ALA A 56 2.53 5.05 1.38
C ALA A 56 3.84 5.65 0.80
N ILE A 57 3.86 5.98 -0.48
CA ILE A 57 5.05 6.60 -1.11
C ILE A 57 5.32 8.00 -0.53
N ALA A 58 4.29 8.80 -0.27
CA ALA A 58 4.43 10.09 0.37
C ALA A 58 5.01 9.96 1.79
N GLY A 59 4.60 8.91 2.52
CA GLY A 59 5.09 8.62 3.86
C GLY A 59 6.59 8.33 3.96
N LEU A 60 7.23 7.95 2.86
CA LEU A 60 8.68 7.79 2.79
C LEU A 60 9.44 9.12 2.89
N LYS A 61 8.81 10.22 2.44
CA LYS A 61 9.35 11.58 2.55
C LYS A 61 8.85 12.29 3.81
N ASP A 62 7.62 12.02 4.20
CA ASP A 62 6.97 12.56 5.39
C ASP A 62 6.53 11.42 6.31
N GLN A 63 7.41 11.04 7.25
CA GLN A 63 7.13 9.94 8.18
C GLN A 63 5.91 10.20 9.08
N THR A 64 5.42 11.45 9.19
CA THR A 64 4.19 11.74 9.93
C THR A 64 2.98 11.07 9.32
N VAL A 65 3.01 10.70 8.03
CA VAL A 65 1.93 9.93 7.38
C VAL A 65 1.71 8.58 8.06
N TYR A 66 2.79 7.92 8.50
CA TYR A 66 2.73 6.62 9.18
C TYR A 66 2.43 6.74 10.67
N SER A 67 2.70 7.89 11.32
CA SER A 67 2.41 8.08 12.75
C SER A 67 1.10 8.81 13.04
N SER A 68 0.49 9.45 12.04
CA SER A 68 -0.72 10.28 12.20
C SER A 68 -2.04 9.56 11.92
N GLY A 69 -2.02 8.26 11.62
CA GLY A 69 -3.23 7.53 11.23
C GLY A 69 -3.64 7.71 9.75
N LYS A 70 -2.90 8.51 8.97
CA LYS A 70 -3.23 8.78 7.55
C LYS A 70 -3.09 7.51 6.70
N PHE A 71 -2.04 6.74 6.93
CA PHE A 71 -1.82 5.48 6.22
C PHE A 71 -2.91 4.46 6.54
N GLU A 72 -3.31 4.32 7.81
CA GLU A 72 -4.36 3.43 8.27
C GLU A 72 -5.72 3.81 7.65
N LYS A 73 -6.01 5.11 7.55
CA LYS A 73 -7.22 5.60 6.86
C LYS A 73 -7.21 5.27 5.37
N ALA A 74 -6.07 5.36 4.71
CA ALA A 74 -5.94 4.99 3.30
C ALA A 74 -6.05 3.47 3.08
N MET A 75 -5.64 2.67 4.06
CA MET A 75 -5.71 1.21 4.02
C MET A 75 -7.13 0.67 4.30
N ALA A 76 -7.88 1.33 5.17
CA ALA A 76 -9.21 0.90 5.59
C ALA A 76 -10.16 0.51 4.43
N PRO A 77 -10.37 1.31 3.38
CA PRO A 77 -11.26 0.93 2.28
C PRO A 77 -10.74 -0.30 1.50
N VAL A 78 -9.41 -0.45 1.36
CA VAL A 78 -8.80 -1.63 0.73
C VAL A 78 -9.06 -2.88 1.57
N THR A 79 -8.89 -2.80 2.89
CA THR A 79 -9.20 -3.90 3.81
C THR A 79 -10.68 -4.26 3.78
N THR A 80 -11.59 -3.27 3.80
CA THR A 80 -13.03 -3.50 3.70
C THR A 80 -13.39 -4.22 2.40
N TRP A 81 -12.83 -3.78 1.27
CA TRP A 81 -13.05 -4.44 -0.01
C TRP A 81 -12.53 -5.88 -0.01
N LEU A 82 -11.33 -6.11 0.52
CA LEU A 82 -10.76 -7.45 0.65
C LEU A 82 -11.67 -8.34 1.49
N SER A 83 -12.14 -7.89 2.66
CA SER A 83 -13.04 -8.68 3.51
C SER A 83 -14.38 -9.00 2.84
N ALA A 84 -14.89 -8.12 1.99
CA ALA A 84 -16.16 -8.34 1.28
C ALA A 84 -16.03 -9.26 0.05
N ASN A 85 -14.88 -9.24 -0.63
CA ASN A 85 -14.70 -9.87 -1.94
C ASN A 85 -13.73 -11.07 -1.94
N CYS A 86 -12.91 -11.21 -0.91
CA CYS A 86 -11.86 -12.22 -0.80
C CYS A 86 -12.15 -13.14 0.38
N LYS A 87 -12.70 -14.32 0.07
CA LYS A 87 -12.96 -15.41 1.01
C LYS A 87 -11.80 -16.40 1.00
#